data_AF-A0A258QB89-F1
#
_entry.id   AF-A0A258QB89-F1
#
_cell.length_a   1.000
_cell.length_b   1.000
_cell.length_c   1.000
_cell.angle_alpha   90.00
_cell.angle_beta   90.00
_cell.angle_gamma   90.00
#
_symmetry.space_group_name_H-M   'P 1'
#
loop_
_entity.id
_entity.type
_entity.pdbx_description
1 polymer ?
#
loop_
_entity_poly.entity_id
_entity_poly.type
_entity_poly.pdbx_seq_one_letter_code
_entity_poly.pdbx_strand_id
1 'polypeptide(L)'
;MPTPQEINLLRADLIQHVQLMGQELTLHSTWGLFSPREIDDGTRLLLDFLDTPKPNQTIIDLGCGYGPIGLTLADHVEILTLTTTAAAQLIG
;
A
#
# COMPACT_ATOMS: atom_id res chain seq x y z
N MET A 1 6.00 30.71 2.67
CA MET A 1 6.23 29.48 3.46
C MET A 1 4.90 29.05 4.02
N PRO A 2 4.48 27.78 3.86
CA PRO A 2 3.24 27.29 4.44
C PRO A 2 3.28 27.39 5.96
N THR A 3 2.12 27.67 6.56
CA THR A 3 1.91 27.75 8.01
C THR A 3 2.02 26.36 8.66
N PRO A 4 2.28 26.29 9.98
CA PRO A 4 2.28 25.01 10.71
C PRO A 4 0.96 24.22 10.53
N GLN A 5 -0.17 24.91 10.44
CA GLN A 5 -1.48 24.29 10.20
C GLN A 5 -1.56 23.67 8.81
N GLU A 6 -1.13 24.37 7.76
CA GLU A 6 -1.08 23.84 6.40
C GLU A 6 -0.11 22.66 6.28
N ILE A 7 1.03 22.69 6.97
CA ILE A 7 1.96 21.56 7.02
C ILE A 7 1.33 20.34 7.70
N ASN A 8 0.57 20.55 8.78
CA ASN A 8 -0.10 19.44 9.46
C ASN A 8 -1.19 18.82 8.59
N LEU A 9 -1.91 19.62 7.79
CA LEU A 9 -2.87 19.10 6.81
C LEU A 9 -2.18 18.22 5.74
N LEU A 10 -0.96 18.58 5.32
CA LEU A 10 -0.17 17.76 4.39
C LEU A 10 0.33 16.44 5.00
N ARG A 11 0.39 16.35 6.33
CA ARG A 11 0.81 15.12 7.04
C ARG A 11 -0.37 14.24 7.44
N ALA A 12 -1.60 14.72 7.33
CA ALA A 12 -2.77 13.94 7.63
C ALA A 12 -2.89 12.75 6.65
N ASP A 13 -3.37 11.62 7.17
CA ASP A 13 -3.63 10.45 6.35
C ASP A 13 -4.71 10.75 5.32
N LEU A 14 -4.48 10.25 4.11
CA LEU A 14 -5.48 10.08 3.09
C LEU A 14 -5.97 8.64 3.19
N ILE A 15 -7.26 8.46 3.48
CA ILE A 15 -7.86 7.14 3.69
C ILE A 15 -8.66 6.75 2.45
N GLN A 16 -8.42 5.56 1.92
CA GLN A 16 -9.10 5.02 0.75
C GLN A 16 -9.70 3.65 1.07
N HIS A 17 -10.96 3.46 0.71
CA HIS A 17 -11.61 2.15 0.71
C HIS A 17 -11.60 1.60 -0.70
N VAL A 18 -10.97 0.45 -0.90
CA VAL A 18 -10.72 -0.11 -2.23
C VAL A 18 -11.06 -1.59 -2.26
N GLN A 19 -11.41 -2.08 -3.45
CA GLN A 19 -11.53 -3.51 -3.71
C GLN A 19 -10.40 -3.95 -4.63
N LEU A 20 -9.57 -4.90 -4.16
CA LEU A 20 -8.42 -5.46 -4.90
C LEU A 20 -8.46 -6.98 -4.80
N MET A 21 -8.36 -7.69 -5.93
CA MET A 21 -8.49 -9.16 -6.00
C MET A 21 -9.71 -9.72 -5.24
N GLY A 22 -10.84 -8.98 -5.24
CA GLY A 22 -12.07 -9.35 -4.55
C GLY A 22 -12.08 -9.08 -3.04
N GLN A 23 -11.02 -8.52 -2.47
CA GLN A 23 -10.90 -8.20 -1.04
C GLN A 23 -11.15 -6.70 -0.81
N GLU A 24 -11.88 -6.36 0.26
CA GLU A 24 -12.04 -4.97 0.69
C GLU A 24 -10.89 -4.55 1.60
N LEU A 25 -10.19 -3.47 1.26
CA LEU A 25 -9.07 -2.93 2.02
C LEU A 25 -9.32 -1.47 2.37
N THR A 26 -8.93 -1.09 3.58
CA THR A 26 -8.82 0.31 4.00
C THR A 26 -7.35 0.68 4.04
N LEU A 27 -6.93 1.53 3.11
CA LEU A 27 -5.54 1.92 2.95
C LEU A 27 -5.33 3.35 3.42
N HIS A 28 -4.27 3.55 4.19
CA HIS A 28 -3.83 4.85 4.68
C HIS A 28 -2.56 5.24 3.92
N SER A 29 -2.61 6.40 3.27
CA SER A 29 -1.49 6.99 2.54
C SER A 29 -1.26 8.42 3.01
N THR A 30 -0.19 9.06 2.56
CA THR A 30 0.09 10.47 2.88
C THR A 30 0.77 11.16 1.72
N TRP A 31 0.78 12.50 1.75
CA TRP A 31 1.43 13.29 0.71
C TRP A 31 2.95 13.01 0.67
N GLY A 32 3.47 12.84 -0.55
CA GLY A 32 4.88 12.46 -0.78
C GLY A 32 5.08 10.97 -1.09
N LEU A 33 4.06 10.13 -0.91
CA LEU A 33 4.03 8.78 -1.46
C LEU A 33 3.54 8.78 -2.91
N PHE A 34 3.88 7.73 -3.65
CA PHE A 34 3.36 7.49 -5.01
C PHE A 34 1.84 7.24 -4.95
N SER A 35 1.10 7.81 -5.90
CA SER A 35 -0.37 7.74 -6.00
C SER A 35 -1.09 7.77 -4.65
N PRO A 36 -0.95 8.85 -3.86
CA PRO A 36 -1.43 8.83 -2.47
C PRO A 36 -2.94 9.04 -2.37
N ARG A 37 -3.64 9.38 -3.46
CA ARG A 37 -5.09 9.65 -3.45
C ARG A 37 -5.93 8.51 -4.00
N GLU A 38 -5.32 7.55 -4.68
CA GLU A 38 -6.01 6.44 -5.34
C GLU A 38 -5.02 5.31 -5.68
N ILE A 39 -5.54 4.11 -5.96
CA ILE A 39 -4.71 3.03 -6.50
C ILE A 39 -4.33 3.38 -7.94
N ASP A 40 -3.04 3.35 -8.24
CA ASP A 40 -2.51 3.53 -9.59
C ASP A 40 -2.99 2.40 -10.54
N ASP A 41 -3.29 2.76 -11.79
CA ASP A 41 -3.79 1.81 -12.79
C ASP A 41 -2.79 0.67 -13.06
N GLY A 42 -1.49 0.93 -13.00
CA GLY A 42 -0.45 -0.08 -13.13
C GLY A 42 -0.44 -1.06 -11.95
N THR A 43 -0.77 -0.59 -10.74
CA THR A 43 -0.94 -1.46 -9.56
C THR A 43 -2.15 -2.38 -9.72
N ARG A 44 -3.27 -1.87 -10.24
CA ARG A 44 -4.46 -2.69 -10.55
C ARG A 44 -4.14 -3.73 -11.61
N LEU A 45 -3.54 -3.29 -12.72
CA LEU A 45 -3.17 -4.16 -13.82
C LEU A 45 -2.22 -5.27 -13.37
N LEU A 46 -1.25 -4.98 -12.51
CA LEU A 46 -0.37 -6.00 -11.97
C LEU A 46 -1.15 -7.04 -11.18
N LEU A 47 -2.02 -6.62 -10.26
CA LEU A 47 -2.83 -7.53 -9.43
C LEU A 47 -3.81 -8.38 -10.25
N ASP A 48 -4.40 -7.82 -11.30
CA ASP A 48 -5.34 -8.54 -12.19
C ASP A 48 -4.66 -9.69 -12.98
N PHE A 49 -3.34 -9.59 -13.20
CA PHE A 49 -2.57 -10.57 -13.95
C PHE A 49 -1.66 -11.45 -13.08
N LEU A 50 -1.65 -11.23 -11.76
CA LEU A 50 -0.92 -12.07 -10.82
C LEU A 50 -1.69 -13.36 -10.56
N ASP A 51 -0.98 -14.50 -10.61
CA ASP A 51 -1.51 -15.75 -10.09
C ASP A 51 -1.70 -15.66 -8.57
N THR A 52 -2.72 -16.35 -8.05
CA THR A 52 -2.90 -16.48 -6.61
C THR A 52 -1.65 -17.07 -5.97
N PRO A 53 -1.07 -16.43 -4.94
CA PRO A 53 0.09 -16.95 -4.25
C PRO A 53 -0.14 -18.36 -3.70
N LYS A 54 0.88 -19.22 -3.80
CA LYS A 54 0.80 -20.59 -3.26
C LYS A 54 1.15 -20.59 -1.78
N PRO A 55 0.57 -21.50 -0.97
CA PRO A 55 0.97 -21.65 0.42
C PRO A 55 2.49 -21.86 0.55
N ASN A 56 3.10 -21.23 1.56
CA ASN A 56 4.54 -21.27 1.86
C ASN A 56 5.44 -20.62 0.79
N GLN A 57 4.91 -19.81 -0.11
CA GLN A 57 5.70 -18.99 -1.00
C GLN A 57 6.13 -17.70 -0.30
N THR A 58 7.41 -17.34 -0.40
CA THR A 58 7.91 -16.05 0.08
C THR A 58 7.80 -15.01 -1.04
N ILE A 59 7.14 -13.88 -0.74
CA ILE A 59 7.06 -12.73 -1.65
C ILE A 59 7.85 -11.56 -1.07
N ILE A 60 8.55 -10.83 -1.95
CA ILE A 60 9.22 -9.57 -1.59
C ILE A 60 8.52 -8.43 -2.31
N ASP A 61 7.93 -7.50 -1.56
CA ASP A 61 7.32 -6.28 -2.10
C ASP A 61 8.33 -5.13 -2.03
N LEU A 62 8.96 -4.84 -3.16
CA LEU A 62 10.01 -3.82 -3.29
C LEU A 62 9.39 -2.46 -3.63
N GLY A 63 9.67 -1.46 -2.81
CA GLY A 63 9.09 -0.13 -2.98
C GLY A 63 7.60 -0.12 -2.66
N CYS A 64 7.18 -0.86 -1.64
CA CYS A 64 5.78 -1.14 -1.36
C CYS A 64 4.91 0.10 -1.10
N GLY A 65 5.50 1.28 -0.89
CA GLY A 65 4.76 2.52 -0.67
C GLY A 65 3.83 2.40 0.55
N TYR A 66 2.54 2.66 0.36
CA TYR A 66 1.51 2.43 1.39
C TYR A 66 0.93 0.99 1.39
N GLY A 67 1.59 0.07 0.69
CA GLY A 67 1.36 -1.38 0.73
C GLY A 67 0.26 -1.97 -0.15
N PRO A 68 -0.27 -1.33 -1.21
CA PRO A 68 -1.45 -1.86 -1.91
C PRO A 68 -1.24 -3.26 -2.50
N ILE A 69 -0.03 -3.61 -2.94
CA ILE A 69 0.27 -4.93 -3.50
C ILE A 69 0.45 -5.95 -2.37
N GLY A 70 1.41 -5.74 -1.48
CA GLY A 70 1.69 -6.65 -0.37
C GLY A 70 0.45 -6.91 0.49
N LEU A 71 -0.31 -5.88 0.86
CA LEU A 71 -1.50 -6.05 1.69
C LEU A 71 -2.60 -6.89 1.01
N THR A 72 -2.74 -6.78 -0.32
CA THR A 72 -3.69 -7.61 -1.09
C THR A 72 -3.30 -9.09 -1.11
N LEU A 73 -1.99 -9.38 -1.06
CA LEU A 73 -1.46 -10.73 -1.13
C LEU A 73 -1.29 -11.38 0.26
N ALA A 74 -1.32 -10.60 1.35
CA ALA A 74 -0.97 -11.03 2.71
C ALA A 74 -1.92 -12.10 3.28
N ASP A 75 -3.18 -12.12 2.85
CA ASP A 75 -4.15 -13.14 3.25
C ASP A 75 -3.78 -14.55 2.75
N HIS A 76 -2.85 -14.66 1.78
CA HIS A 76 -2.50 -15.93 1.12
C HIS A 76 -1.11 -16.45 1.49
N VAL A 77 -0.18 -15.60 1.93
CA VAL A 77 1.26 -15.93 2.08
C VAL A 77 2.01 -15.04 3.08
N GLU A 78 3.21 -15.48 3.48
CA GLU A 78 4.18 -14.63 4.18
C GLU A 78 4.80 -13.61 3.22
N ILE A 79 4.74 -12.33 3.60
CA ILE A 79 5.22 -11.21 2.77
C ILE A 79 6.33 -10.46 3.49
N LEU A 80 7.46 -10.33 2.81
CA LEU A 80 8.54 -9.46 3.21
C LEU A 80 8.42 -8.12 2.47
N THR A 81 8.25 -7.03 3.20
CA THR A 81 8.15 -5.68 2.62
C THR A 81 9.51 -4.97 2.66
N LEU A 82 9.92 -4.34 1.57
CA LEU A 82 11.13 -3.52 1.53
C LEU A 82 10.79 -2.12 1.02
N THR A 83 10.95 -1.10 1.87
CA THR A 83 10.79 0.32 1.51
C THR A 83 12.14 1.03 1.52
N THR A 84 12.25 2.14 0.80
CA THR A 84 13.40 3.05 0.89
C THR A 84 13.31 4.01 2.09
N THR A 85 12.21 3.99 2.85
CA THR A 85 11.90 4.89 3.96
C THR A 85 11.36 4.12 5.16
N ALA A 86 11.95 4.34 6.35
CA ALA A 86 11.69 3.65 7.62
C ALA A 86 10.31 3.90 8.27
N ALA A 87 9.24 3.97 7.48
CA ALA A 87 7.86 3.97 7.97
C ALA A 87 7.24 2.60 7.70
N ALA A 88 7.74 1.59 8.41
CA ALA A 88 7.05 0.31 8.52
C ALA A 88 5.95 0.48 9.57
N GLN A 89 4.73 0.76 9.11
CA GLN A 89 3.56 0.67 9.98
C GLN A 89 3.18 -0.81 10.04
N LEU A 90 3.66 -1.47 11.10
CA LEU A 90 3.16 -2.77 11.52
C LEU A 90 1.66 -2.60 11.77
N ILE A 91 0.88 -3.25 10.92
CA ILE A 91 -0.53 -3.54 11.15
C ILE A 91 -0.56 -4.40 12.41
N GLY A 92 -1.15 -3.88 13.48
CA GLY A 92 -1.52 -4.58 14.69
C GLY A 92 -3.00 -4.36 14.94
#